data_AF-A0A7S2XI88-F1
#
_entry.id   AF-A0A7S2XI88-F1
#
_cell.length_a   1.000
_cell.length_b   1.000
_cell.length_c   1.000
_cell.angle_alpha   90.00
_cell.angle_beta   90.00
_cell.angle_gamma   90.00
#
_symmetry.space_group_name_H-M   'P 1'
#
loop_
_entity.id
_entity.type
_entity.pdbx_description
1 polymer ?
#
loop_
_entity_poly.entity_id
_entity_poly.type
_entity_poly.pdbx_seq_one_letter_code
_entity_poly.pdbx_strand_id
1 'polypeptide(L)'
;GSFLSATCLRCKKKYSYEQTRDSLRNGRVIRCTASTKRWKCEGLVKPDITFFGEPVRPRVNALLHKDFEKVDLLLVMGTSLSVSPVSEILQYIPSEVKQILINREPVRPKTKSYRTWRGFDVEL
;
A
#
# COMPACT_ATOMS: atom_id res chain seq x y z
N GLY A 1 -0.20 3.35 1.18
CA GLY A 1 -0.37 4.81 1.17
C GLY A 1 -1.66 5.19 1.86
N SER A 2 -2.03 6.46 1.93
CA SER A 2 -3.30 6.91 2.53
C SER A 2 -3.74 8.26 1.97
N PHE A 3 -4.98 8.66 2.27
CA PHE A 3 -5.52 9.98 1.93
C PHE A 3 -5.16 11.08 2.95
N LEU A 4 -4.34 10.78 3.95
CA LEU A 4 -3.98 11.75 5.01
C LEU A 4 -3.22 12.97 4.48
N SER A 5 -2.54 12.81 3.34
CA SER A 5 -1.82 13.87 2.67
C SER A 5 -1.87 13.70 1.16
N ALA A 6 -1.61 14.79 0.44
CA ALA A 6 -1.49 14.80 -1.00
C ALA A 6 -0.28 15.63 -1.44
N THR A 7 0.33 15.25 -2.56
CA THR A 7 1.54 15.88 -3.08
C THR A 7 1.31 16.40 -4.49
N CYS A 8 1.72 17.65 -4.75
CA CYS A 8 1.76 18.16 -6.11
C CYS A 8 2.79 17.39 -6.94
N LEU A 9 2.38 16.84 -8.08
CA LEU A 9 3.25 16.07 -8.96
C LEU A 9 4.37 16.92 -9.57
N ARG A 10 4.13 18.23 -9.75
CA ARG A 10 5.07 19.19 -10.36
C ARG A 10 6.07 19.77 -9.34
N CYS A 11 5.59 20.41 -8.28
CA CYS A 11 6.47 21.14 -7.34
C CYS A 11 6.67 20.46 -5.99
N LYS A 12 6.08 19.28 -5.79
CA LYS A 12 6.19 18.50 -4.55
C LYS A 12 5.64 19.17 -3.27
N LYS A 13 4.95 20.32 -3.39
CA LYS A 13 4.20 20.92 -2.27
C LYS A 13 3.21 19.88 -1.72
N LYS A 14 3.24 19.70 -0.39
CA LYS A 14 2.31 18.84 0.34
C LYS A 14 1.06 19.59 0.74
N TYR A 15 -0.03 18.84 0.83
CA TYR A 15 -1.35 19.27 1.28
C TYR A 15 -1.85 18.30 2.33
N SER A 16 -2.52 18.81 3.36
CA SER A 16 -3.19 17.96 4.34
C SER A 16 -4.51 17.41 3.81
N TYR A 17 -5.06 16.41 4.49
CA TYR A 17 -6.39 15.90 4.19
C TYR A 17 -7.45 17.02 4.24
N GLU A 18 -7.40 17.90 5.24
CA GLU A 18 -8.36 18.99 5.42
C GLU A 18 -8.39 19.94 4.22
N GLN A 19 -7.21 20.25 3.66
CA GLN A 19 -7.09 21.13 2.48
C GLN A 19 -7.64 20.49 1.20
N THR A 20 -7.71 19.16 1.14
CA THR A 20 -8.10 18.41 -0.08
C THR A 20 -9.48 17.76 0.04
N ARG A 21 -10.01 17.64 1.26
CA ARG A 21 -11.23 16.91 1.61
C ARG A 21 -12.42 17.23 0.72
N ASP A 22 -12.74 18.51 0.57
CA ASP A 22 -13.94 18.94 -0.16
C ASP A 22 -13.82 18.73 -1.68
N SER A 23 -12.59 18.68 -2.19
CA SER A 23 -12.36 18.32 -3.60
C SER A 23 -12.46 16.81 -3.78
N LEU A 24 -11.85 16.03 -2.87
CA LEU A 24 -11.92 14.57 -2.89
C LEU A 24 -13.35 14.04 -2.78
N ARG A 25 -14.14 14.58 -1.83
CA ARG A 25 -15.54 14.16 -1.60
C ARG A 25 -16.46 14.47 -2.78
N ASN A 26 -16.20 15.57 -3.47
CA ASN A 26 -17.04 16.03 -4.58
C ASN A 26 -16.50 15.62 -5.96
N GLY A 27 -15.49 14.73 -6.02
CA GLY A 27 -14.92 14.27 -7.29
C GLY A 27 -14.23 15.36 -8.12
N ARG A 28 -13.75 16.44 -7.47
CA ARG A 28 -13.09 17.58 -8.16
C ARG A 28 -11.59 17.38 -8.24
N VAL A 29 -11.01 17.73 -9.39
CA VAL A 29 -9.56 17.69 -9.62
C VAL A 29 -8.86 18.75 -8.76
N ILE A 30 -7.89 18.32 -7.95
CA ILE A 30 -7.12 19.20 -7.07
C ILE A 30 -5.93 19.80 -7.86
N ARG A 31 -5.86 21.13 -7.89
CA ARG A 31 -4.79 21.90 -8.53
C ARG A 31 -3.90 22.55 -7.49
N CYS A 32 -2.61 22.63 -7.79
CA CYS A 32 -1.63 23.18 -6.87
C CYS A 32 -1.80 24.70 -6.70
N THR A 33 -1.92 25.13 -5.45
CA THR A 33 -2.02 26.53 -5.01
C THR A 33 -0.66 27.21 -4.84
N ALA A 34 0.45 26.51 -5.10
CA ALA A 34 1.78 27.11 -5.02
C ALA A 34 1.96 28.15 -6.14
N SER A 35 2.26 29.38 -5.75
CA SER A 35 2.59 30.48 -6.65
C SER A 35 3.65 31.39 -6.04
N THR A 36 4.50 31.97 -6.88
CA THR A 36 5.40 33.08 -6.57
C THR A 36 5.05 34.27 -7.45
N LYS A 37 5.67 35.44 -7.25
CA LYS A 37 5.47 36.63 -8.11
C LYS A 37 5.75 36.36 -9.60
N ARG A 38 6.55 35.33 -9.92
CA ARG A 38 7.00 35.03 -11.30
C ARG A 38 6.44 33.73 -11.86
N TRP A 39 5.72 32.92 -11.06
CA TRP A 39 5.34 31.57 -11.48
C TRP A 39 4.13 31.03 -10.71
N LYS A 40 3.26 30.27 -11.41
CA LYS A 40 2.12 29.56 -10.82
C LYS A 40 2.24 28.07 -11.17
N CYS A 41 2.14 27.21 -10.17
CA CYS A 41 2.38 25.78 -10.37
C CYS A 41 1.31 25.12 -11.22
N GLU A 42 0.04 25.29 -10.81
CA GLU A 42 -1.16 24.68 -11.41
C GLU A 42 -1.09 23.16 -11.67
N GLY A 43 -0.05 22.50 -11.15
CA GLY A 43 0.16 21.06 -11.29
C GLY A 43 -0.91 20.26 -10.57
N LEU A 44 -1.13 19.02 -11.01
CA LEU A 44 -2.04 18.10 -10.35
C LEU A 44 -1.54 17.76 -8.95
N VAL A 45 -2.45 17.79 -7.99
CA VAL A 45 -2.20 17.34 -6.61
C VAL A 45 -2.82 15.95 -6.46
N LYS A 46 -1.96 14.98 -6.17
CA LYS A 46 -2.33 13.57 -6.06
C LYS A 46 -2.27 13.15 -4.59
N PRO A 47 -3.31 12.50 -4.04
CA PRO A 47 -3.23 11.89 -2.71
C PRO A 47 -2.04 10.92 -2.59
N ASP A 48 -1.43 10.83 -1.42
CA ASP A 48 -0.25 10.00 -1.15
C ASP A 48 -0.59 8.51 -0.97
N ILE A 49 -1.44 8.03 -1.87
CA ILE A 49 -1.72 6.62 -2.13
C ILE A 49 -0.78 6.11 -3.22
N THR A 50 -0.47 4.81 -3.16
CA THR A 50 0.39 4.15 -4.13
C THR A 50 -0.49 3.69 -5.30
N PHE A 51 -0.21 4.20 -6.50
CA PHE A 51 -0.88 3.75 -7.72
C PHE A 51 -0.15 2.52 -8.28
N PHE A 52 -0.82 1.77 -9.16
CA PHE A 52 -0.15 0.71 -9.91
C PHE A 52 1.04 1.26 -10.70
N GLY A 53 2.16 0.55 -10.68
CA GLY A 53 3.42 0.96 -11.30
C GLY A 53 4.24 1.95 -10.47
N GLU A 54 3.71 2.48 -9.37
CA GLU A 54 4.51 3.27 -8.43
C GLU A 54 5.16 2.38 -7.36
N PRO A 55 6.38 2.71 -6.92
CA PRO A 55 7.00 1.99 -5.83
C PRO A 55 6.19 2.17 -4.53
N VAL A 56 6.05 1.09 -3.79
CA VAL A 56 5.59 1.16 -2.40
C VAL A 56 6.60 1.99 -1.60
N ARG A 57 6.14 2.68 -0.55
CA ARG A 57 7.00 3.51 0.29
C ARG A 57 8.21 2.68 0.77
N PRO A 58 9.46 3.12 0.56
CA PRO A 58 10.65 2.32 0.86
C PRO A 58 10.71 1.77 2.29
N ARG A 59 10.13 2.51 3.24
CA ARG A 59 10.02 2.11 4.64
C ARG A 59 9.27 0.79 4.83
N VAL A 60 8.32 0.44 3.96
CA VAL A 60 7.53 -0.80 4.10
C VAL A 60 8.43 -2.02 3.98
N ASN A 61 9.28 -2.11 2.96
CA ASN A 61 10.18 -3.25 2.78
C ASN A 61 11.17 -3.37 3.95
N ALA A 62 11.73 -2.25 4.40
CA ALA A 62 12.65 -2.23 5.53
C ALA A 62 12.00 -2.66 6.86
N LEU A 63 10.72 -2.34 7.08
CA LEU A 63 9.98 -2.81 8.25
C LEU A 63 9.62 -4.29 8.13
N LEU A 64 9.11 -4.72 6.97
CA LEU A 64 8.78 -6.12 6.71
C LEU A 64 9.96 -7.05 6.98
N HIS A 65 11.17 -6.70 6.49
CA HIS A 65 12.37 -7.50 6.78
C HIS A 65 12.68 -7.63 8.27
N LYS A 66 12.49 -6.56 9.05
CA LYS A 66 12.69 -6.60 10.51
C LYS A 66 11.61 -7.40 11.23
N ASP A 67 10.39 -7.39 10.70
CA ASP A 67 9.26 -8.09 11.28
C ASP A 67 9.35 -9.60 11.00
N PHE A 68 9.90 -10.02 9.85
CA PHE A 68 10.09 -11.43 9.50
C PHE A 68 11.01 -12.20 10.44
N GLU A 69 11.96 -11.53 11.10
CA GLU A 69 12.83 -12.17 12.10
C GLU A 69 12.14 -12.42 13.45
N LYS A 70 10.97 -11.79 13.68
CA LYS A 70 10.31 -11.75 14.99
C LYS A 70 8.91 -12.34 14.99
N VAL A 71 8.31 -12.47 13.81
CA VAL A 71 6.94 -12.94 13.65
C VAL A 71 6.84 -14.42 14.05
N ASP A 72 5.80 -14.73 14.82
CA ASP A 72 5.43 -16.08 15.27
C ASP A 72 4.04 -16.51 14.76
N LEU A 73 3.21 -15.53 14.37
CA LEU A 73 1.90 -15.71 13.75
C LEU A 73 1.65 -14.70 12.61
N LEU A 74 1.19 -15.18 11.46
CA LEU A 74 0.68 -14.39 10.35
C LEU A 74 -0.85 -14.52 10.27
N LEU A 75 -1.55 -13.39 10.39
CA LEU A 75 -2.99 -13.29 10.12
C LEU A 75 -3.22 -12.56 8.80
N VAL A 76 -3.77 -13.27 7.81
CA VAL A 76 -4.24 -12.68 6.55
C VAL A 76 -5.75 -12.55 6.62
N MET A 77 -6.27 -11.33 6.47
CA MET A 77 -7.71 -11.10 6.57
C MET A 77 -8.23 -10.12 5.53
N GLY A 78 -9.41 -10.41 4.98
CA GLY A 78 -10.15 -9.49 4.10
C GLY A 78 -9.41 -9.08 2.83
N THR A 79 -8.58 -9.96 2.27
CA THR A 79 -7.77 -9.69 1.07
C THR A 79 -7.64 -10.93 0.21
N SER A 80 -7.67 -10.75 -1.11
CA SER A 80 -7.38 -11.81 -2.08
C SER A 80 -5.88 -12.04 -2.30
N LEU A 81 -5.04 -11.16 -1.73
CA LEU A 81 -3.58 -11.25 -1.77
C LEU A 81 -3.02 -11.39 -3.20
N SER A 82 -3.56 -10.61 -4.13
CA SER A 82 -3.25 -10.71 -5.58
C SER A 82 -2.26 -9.68 -6.11
N VAL A 83 -1.89 -8.68 -5.30
CA VAL A 83 -1.09 -7.54 -5.75
C VAL A 83 0.28 -7.50 -5.06
N SER A 84 1.33 -7.55 -5.88
CA SER A 84 2.72 -7.37 -5.46
C SER A 84 2.97 -5.92 -5.01
N PRO A 85 3.83 -5.67 -4.00
CA PRO A 85 4.68 -6.64 -3.30
C PRO A 85 4.01 -7.32 -2.08
N VAL A 86 2.82 -6.88 -1.68
CA VAL A 86 2.17 -7.41 -0.45
C VAL A 86 1.86 -8.91 -0.59
N SER A 87 1.49 -9.36 -1.79
CA SER A 87 1.25 -10.77 -2.05
C SER A 87 2.46 -11.67 -1.89
N GLU A 88 3.68 -11.11 -1.88
CA GLU A 88 4.92 -11.86 -1.78
C GLU A 88 5.33 -12.15 -0.34
N ILE A 89 4.66 -11.53 0.65
CA ILE A 89 4.93 -11.72 2.08
C ILE A 89 4.99 -13.22 2.46
N LEU A 90 4.11 -14.05 1.90
CA LEU A 90 4.06 -15.49 2.17
C LEU A 90 5.36 -16.24 1.82
N GLN A 91 6.23 -15.68 1.00
CA GLN A 91 7.51 -16.29 0.61
C GLN A 91 8.63 -16.03 1.63
N TYR A 92 8.49 -14.99 2.44
CA TYR A 92 9.52 -14.55 3.38
C TYR A 92 9.25 -14.99 4.82
N ILE A 93 8.05 -15.51 5.08
CA ILE A 93 7.65 -15.99 6.39
C ILE A 93 8.24 -17.39 6.62
N PRO A 94 8.97 -17.60 7.74
CA PRO A 94 9.50 -18.92 8.09
C PRO A 94 8.41 -19.98 8.16
N SER A 95 8.77 -21.24 7.88
CA SER A 95 7.80 -22.31 7.70
C SER A 95 7.14 -22.78 9.01
N GLU A 96 7.73 -22.38 10.13
CA GLU A 96 7.32 -22.67 11.49
C GLU A 96 6.25 -21.68 12.00
N VAL A 97 6.19 -20.50 11.38
CA VAL A 97 5.24 -19.43 11.73
C VAL A 97 3.83 -19.85 11.31
N LYS A 98 2.89 -19.74 12.24
CA LYS A 98 1.50 -20.11 12.01
C LYS A 98 0.83 -19.12 11.07
N GLN A 99 0.08 -19.61 10.10
CA GLN A 99 -0.58 -18.79 9.08
C GLN A 99 -2.09 -19.03 9.11
N ILE A 100 -2.84 -17.97 9.44
CA ILE A 100 -4.30 -18.00 9.51
C ILE A 100 -4.87 -17.10 8.41
N LEU A 101 -5.84 -17.63 7.66
CA LEU A 101 -6.66 -16.87 6.72
C LEU A 101 -8.05 -16.66 7.30
N ILE A 102 -8.53 -15.43 7.31
CA ILE A 102 -9.93 -15.07 7.56
C ILE A 102 -10.44 -14.31 6.33
N ASN A 103 -11.11 -15.01 5.42
CA ASN A 103 -11.56 -14.40 4.18
C ASN A 103 -12.81 -15.08 3.61
N ARG A 104 -13.66 -14.28 2.95
CA ARG A 104 -14.89 -14.80 2.33
C ARG A 104 -14.64 -15.86 1.27
N GLU A 105 -13.50 -15.77 0.60
CA GLU A 105 -13.08 -16.67 -0.47
C GLU A 105 -11.69 -17.23 -0.15
N PRO A 106 -11.41 -18.49 -0.52
CA PRO A 106 -10.08 -19.06 -0.37
C PRO A 106 -9.04 -18.24 -1.13
N VAL A 107 -7.88 -18.03 -0.50
CA VAL A 107 -6.74 -17.37 -1.15
C VAL A 107 -5.82 -18.42 -1.73
N ARG A 108 -5.59 -18.34 -3.04
CA ARG A 108 -4.73 -19.26 -3.80
C ARG A 108 -3.70 -18.44 -4.58
N PRO A 109 -2.51 -18.19 -4.02
CA PRO A 109 -1.47 -17.42 -4.69
C PRO A 109 -1.06 -18.09 -6.02
N LYS A 110 -1.15 -17.37 -7.14
CA LYS A 110 -1.06 -17.95 -8.50
C LYS A 110 0.36 -18.08 -9.06
N THR A 111 1.42 -17.70 -8.32
CA THR A 111 2.76 -17.56 -8.91
C THR A 111 3.70 -18.74 -8.62
N LYS A 112 4.67 -18.96 -9.51
CA LYS A 112 5.71 -20.00 -9.35
C LYS A 112 6.64 -19.76 -8.15
N SER A 113 6.57 -18.58 -7.52
CA SER A 113 7.44 -18.19 -6.41
C SER A 113 7.03 -18.81 -5.08
N TYR A 114 5.82 -19.38 -4.98
CA TYR A 114 5.29 -19.99 -3.74
C TYR A 114 5.60 -21.49 -3.61
N ARG A 115 6.61 -22.03 -4.33
CA ARG A 115 6.90 -23.49 -4.35
C ARG A 115 7.14 -24.11 -2.96
N THR A 116 7.55 -23.31 -1.98
CA THR A 116 7.79 -23.75 -0.60
C THR A 116 6.64 -23.45 0.35
N TRP A 117 5.66 -22.64 -0.07
CA TRP A 117 4.50 -22.29 0.74
C TRP A 117 3.50 -23.45 0.75
N ARG A 118 3.12 -23.90 1.96
CA ARG A 118 2.32 -25.11 2.17
C ARG A 118 0.82 -24.86 2.29
N GLY A 119 0.36 -23.63 2.17
CA GLY A 119 -1.02 -23.23 2.51
C GLY A 119 -1.10 -22.49 3.84
N PHE A 120 -2.31 -22.06 4.20
CA PHE A 120 -2.61 -21.58 5.54
C PHE A 120 -2.84 -22.77 6.48
N ASP A 121 -2.39 -22.68 7.74
CA ASP A 121 -2.68 -23.67 8.77
C ASP A 121 -4.17 -23.71 9.12
N VAL A 122 -4.85 -22.56 9.04
CA VAL A 122 -6.28 -22.40 9.29
C VAL A 122 -6.87 -21.47 8.23
N GLU A 123 -7.99 -21.87 7.62
CA GLU A 123 -8.78 -21.05 6.70
C GLU A 123 -10.21 -20.91 7.24
N LEU A 124 -10.66 -19.68 7.47
CA LEU A 124 -11.99 -19.29 7.96
C LEU A 124 -12.70 -18.36 7.00
#